data_AF-A0A653H6E6-F1
#
_entry.id   AF-A0A653H6E6-F1
#
_cell.length_a   1.000
_cell.length_b   1.000
_cell.length_c   1.000
_cell.angle_alpha   90.00
_cell.angle_beta   90.00
_cell.angle_gamma   90.00
#
_symmetry.space_group_name_H-M   'P 1'
#
loop_
_entity.id
_entity.type
_entity.pdbx_description
1 polymer ?
#
loop_
_entity_poly.entity_id
_entity_poly.type
_entity_poly.pdbx_seq_one_letter_code
_entity_poly.pdbx_strand_id
1 'polypeptide(L)' 'MNKYEKIRDIGKGNYGNTILVRDKKDDHYVMKIINIAQMSQKEKKQCLKEV' A
#
# COMPACT_ATOMS: atom_id res chain seq x y z
N MET A 1 -10.59 0.87 -6.80
CA MET A 1 -9.50 0.18 -7.52
C MET A 1 -9.63 0.20 -9.05
N ASN A 2 -10.68 0.80 -9.65
CA ASN A 2 -10.90 0.75 -11.11
C ASN A 2 -9.88 1.50 -12.01
N LYS A 3 -8.90 2.20 -11.42
CA LYS A 3 -7.83 2.90 -12.16
C LYS A 3 -6.54 2.08 -12.27
N TYR A 4 -6.33 1.11 -11.38
CA TYR A 4 -5.06 0.38 -11.28
C TYR A 4 -5.33 -1.12 -11.20
N GLU A 5 -4.66 -1.88 -12.06
CA GLU A 5 -4.69 -3.33 -12.07
C GLU A 5 -3.52 -3.89 -11.25
N LYS A 6 -3.78 -4.82 -10.35
CA LYS A 6 -2.72 -5.51 -9.60
C LYS A 6 -1.98 -6.48 -10.52
N ILE A 7 -0.66 -6.35 -10.59
CA ILE A 7 0.22 -7.29 -11.31
C ILE A 7 0.66 -8.40 -10.35
N ARG A 8 1.35 -8.05 -9.26
CA ARG A 8 1.85 -9.02 -8.26
C ARG A 8 2.13 -8.38 -6.91
N ASP A 9 2.16 -9.20 -5.86
CA ASP A 9 2.75 -8.78 -4.58
C ASP A 9 4.26 -8.70 -4.70
N ILE A 10 4.85 -7.64 -4.16
CA ILE A 10 6.31 -7.39 -4.20
C ILE A 10 6.92 -7.20 -2.81
N GLY A 11 6.09 -7.10 -1.77
CA GLY A 11 6.56 -7.00 -0.39
C GLY A 11 5.45 -7.19 0.62
N LYS A 12 5.83 -7.58 1.84
CA LYS A 12 4.94 -7.69 2.99
C LYS A 12 5.59 -7.00 4.18
N GLY A 13 4.84 -6.13 4.84
CA GLY A 13 5.20 -5.51 6.11
C GLY A 13 4.30 -5.99 7.25
N ASN A 14 4.59 -5.54 8.46
CA ASN A 14 3.84 -5.91 9.67
C ASN A 14 2.36 -5.50 9.60
N TYR A 15 2.07 -4.37 8.95
CA TYR A 15 0.73 -3.78 8.91
C TYR A 15 0.15 -3.73 7.49
N GLY A 16 0.68 -4.49 6.54
CA GLY A 16 0.16 -4.47 5.17
C GLY A 16 1.06 -5.09 4.11
N ASN A 17 0.66 -4.97 2.85
CA ASN A 17 1.39 -5.50 1.70
C ASN A 17 1.69 -4.41 0.68
N THR A 18 2.76 -4.64 -0.07
CA THR A 18 3.18 -3.79 -1.18
C THR A 18 2.92 -4.55 -2.47
N ILE A 19 2.17 -3.93 -3.38
CA ILE A 19 1.81 -4.52 -4.66
C ILE A 19 2.34 -3.68 -5.81
N LEU A 20 2.81 -4.34 -6.86
CA LEU A 20 3.04 -3.73 -8.15
C LEU A 20 1.71 -3.63 -8.89
N VAL A 21 1.37 -2.44 -9.35
CA VAL A 21 0.17 -2.19 -10.13
C VAL A 21 0.52 -1.48 -11.43
N ARG A 22 -0.39 -1.53 -12.41
CA ARG A 22 -0.32 -0.70 -13.61
C ARG A 22 -1.61 0.08 -13.81
N ASP A 23 -1.52 1.21 -14.48
CA ASP A 23 -2.70 1.95 -14.94
C ASP A 23 -3.16 1.49 -16.33
N LYS A 24 -4.15 2.18 -16.91
CA LYS A 24 -4.68 1.86 -18.25
C LYS A 24 -3.73 2.23 -19.41
N LYS A 25 -2.69 3.03 -19.14
CA LYS A 25 -1.65 3.41 -20.10
C LYS A 25 -0.41 2.51 -20.01
N ASP A 26 -0.47 1.49 -19.16
CA ASP A 26 0.61 0.54 -18.87
C ASP A 26 1.78 1.16 -18.06
N ASP A 27 1.55 2.31 -17.43
CA ASP A 27 2.50 2.90 -16.48
C ASP A 27 2.49 2.10 -15.17
N HIS A 28 3.69 1.81 -14.64
CA HIS A 28 3.88 0.94 -13.48
C HIS A 28 4.07 1.74 -12.19
N TYR A 29 3.41 1.30 -11.11
CA TYR A 29 3.45 1.94 -9.80
C TYR A 29 3.56 0.92 -8.67
N VAL A 30 4.13 1.36 -7.55
CA VAL A 30 4.16 0.59 -6.31
C VAL A 30 3.08 1.14 -5.37
N MET A 31 2.13 0.30 -4.98
CA MET A 31 1.09 0.66 -4.02
C MET A 31 1.36 -0.01 -2.67
N LYS A 32 1.64 0.81 -1.64
CA LYS A 32 1.78 0.38 -0.24
C LYS A 32 0.40 0.39 0.40
N ILE A 33 -0.13 -0.80 0.69
CA ILE A 33 -1.42 -0.96 1.37
C ILE A 33 -1.12 -1.09 2.86
N ILE A 34 -1.77 -0.26 3.68
CA ILE A 34 -1.53 -0.21 5.13
C ILE A 34 -2.88 -0.38 5.85
N ASN A 35 -2.98 -1.39 6.71
CA ASN A 35 -4.11 -1.61 7.59
C ASN A 35 -3.93 -0.84 8.90
N ILE A 36 -4.41 0.41 8.91
CA ILE A 36 -4.35 1.28 10.09
C ILE A 36 -5.20 0.77 11.25
N ALA A 37 -6.21 -0.07 11.02
CA ALA A 37 -7.10 -0.54 12.08
C ALA A 37 -6.38 -1.45 13.08
N GLN A 38 -5.33 -2.15 12.63
CA GLN A 38 -4.52 -3.06 13.45
C GLN A 38 -3.38 -2.37 14.20
N MET A 39 -3.16 -1.07 13.97
CA MET A 39 -2.10 -0.30 14.62
C MET A 39 -2.55 0.24 15.98
N SER A 40 -1.62 0.32 16.94
CA SER A 40 -1.84 1.08 18.17
C SER A 40 -2.00 2.59 17.88
N GLN A 41 -2.56 3.36 18.83
CA GLN A 41 -2.70 4.81 18.67
C GLN A 41 -1.36 5.53 18.46
N LYS A 42 -0.27 5.03 19.07
CA LYS A 42 1.09 5.55 18.89
C LYS A 42 1.58 5.30 17.46
N GLU A 43 1.40 4.09 16.96
CA GLU A 43 1.84 3.70 15.62
C GLU A 43 1.03 4.39 14.53
N LYS A 44 -0.28 4.55 14.71
CA LYS A 44 -1.13 5.35 13.79
C LYS A 44 -0.60 6.77 13.66
N LYS A 45 -0.29 7.43 14.78
CA LYS A 45 0.23 8.80 14.78
C LYS A 45 1.58 8.92 14.07
N GLN A 46 2.42 7.88 14.15
CA GLN A 46 3.69 7.82 13.43
C GLN A 46 3.49 7.54 11.94
N CYS A 47 2.62 6.60 11.59
CA CYS A 47 2.32 6.25 10.20
C CYS A 47 1.75 7.45 9.43
N LEU A 48 0.83 8.22 10.03
CA LEU A 48 0.29 9.45 9.44
C LEU A 48 1.32 10.56 9.20
N LYS A 49 2.54 10.46 9.74
CA LYS A 49 3.64 11.41 9.45
C LYS A 49 4.56 10.93 8.33
N GLU A 50 4.55 9.63 8.02
CA GLU A 50 5.45 9.01 7.03
C GLU A 50 4.84 8.99 5.63
N VAL A 51 3.50 8.97 5.55
CA VAL A 51 2.71 8.91 4.33
C VAL A 51 2.26 10.31 3.92
#